data_AF-A0A4P2U380-F1
#
_entry.id   AF-A0A4P2U380-F1
#
_cell.length_a   1.000
_cell.length_b   1.000
_cell.length_c   1.000
_cell.angle_alpha   90.00
_cell.angle_beta   90.00
_cell.angle_gamma   90.00
#
_symmetry.space_group_name_H-M   'P 1'
#
loop_
_entity.id
_entity.type
_entity.pdbx_description
1 polymer ?
#
loop_
_entity_poly.entity_id
_entity_poly.type
_entity_poly.pdbx_seq_one_letter_code
_entity_poly.pdbx_strand_id
1 'polypeptide(L)'
;GEGGISKEMILLGLAIKLGAAPFHSWLITVAESLGWVPLFVLLTIQKLNPLLMVWNFSQSSSSLLYSIIFFSLALGALLGLAQTSTRALMTFSSINHVGWLLASSALSLQATLVYFTVYSTILLAPILLLYIANISHLNELPFVQLSLQHQYLFYFCLLSLGGLPPFLGFLPKWMILQLLMSISFYTLSLVMILMSLFTLFFYLRLMFTAFIFGGGKILQNKNLSLPLFT
;
A
#
# COMPACT_ATOMS: atom_id res chain seq x y z
N GLY A 1 35.79 8.87 3.32
CA GLY A 1 35.77 10.33 3.50
C GLY A 1 34.69 10.95 2.64
N GLU A 2 34.94 11.14 1.35
CA GLU A 2 34.05 11.95 0.48
C GLU A 2 33.08 11.11 -0.38
N GLY A 3 33.47 9.88 -0.75
CA GLY A 3 32.61 8.95 -1.48
C GLY A 3 31.42 8.38 -0.69
N GLY A 4 31.41 8.54 0.64
CA GLY A 4 30.29 8.15 1.50
C GLY A 4 29.20 9.23 1.53
N ILE A 5 29.60 10.47 1.76
CA ILE A 5 28.69 11.64 1.84
C ILE A 5 27.95 11.83 0.51
N SER A 6 28.65 11.70 -0.62
CA SER A 6 28.02 11.79 -1.95
C SER A 6 26.96 10.72 -2.19
N LYS A 7 27.17 9.49 -1.70
CA LYS A 7 26.19 8.40 -1.82
C LYS A 7 24.98 8.60 -0.90
N GLU A 8 25.18 9.13 0.31
CA GLU A 8 24.08 9.47 1.22
C GLU A 8 23.19 10.58 0.64
N MET A 9 23.78 11.60 0.01
CA MET A 9 23.03 12.66 -0.69
C MET A 9 22.21 12.11 -1.85
N ILE A 10 22.77 11.16 -2.63
CA ILE A 10 22.02 10.49 -3.69
C ILE A 10 20.85 9.70 -3.10
N LEU A 11 21.07 8.99 -1.98
CA LEU A 11 20.00 8.22 -1.32
C LEU A 11 18.88 9.11 -0.80
N LEU A 12 19.19 10.29 -0.26
CA LEU A 12 18.20 11.29 0.13
C LEU A 12 17.38 11.77 -1.08
N GLY A 13 18.04 12.09 -2.19
CA GLY A 13 17.36 12.47 -3.43
C GLY A 13 16.41 11.37 -3.96
N LEU A 14 16.85 10.12 -3.91
CA LEU A 14 16.02 8.96 -4.28
C LEU A 14 14.84 8.77 -3.31
N ALA A 15 15.05 8.96 -2.01
CA ALA A 15 13.99 8.86 -1.00
C ALA A 15 12.91 9.93 -1.19
N ILE A 16 13.30 11.18 -1.52
CA ILE A 16 12.38 12.26 -1.89
C ILE A 16 11.56 11.82 -3.11
N LYS A 17 12.21 11.33 -4.17
CA LYS A 17 11.52 10.90 -5.40
C LYS A 17 10.58 9.71 -5.21
N LEU A 18 10.90 8.81 -4.30
CA LEU A 18 10.01 7.70 -3.90
C LEU A 18 8.83 8.13 -3.05
N GLY A 19 8.85 9.34 -2.49
CA GLY A 19 7.91 9.79 -1.46
C GLY A 19 8.06 8.97 -0.17
N ALA A 20 9.26 8.48 0.12
CA ALA A 20 9.54 7.78 1.37
C ALA A 20 9.56 8.78 2.52
N ALA A 21 9.05 8.38 3.70
CA ALA A 21 9.08 9.25 4.85
C ALA A 21 10.53 9.43 5.37
N PRO A 22 10.92 10.62 5.87
CA PRO A 22 10.07 11.77 6.21
C PRO A 22 9.61 12.65 5.03
N PHE A 23 10.14 12.46 3.82
CA PHE A 23 9.91 13.30 2.65
C PHE A 23 8.62 12.98 1.86
N HIS A 24 7.59 12.52 2.55
CA HIS A 24 6.37 11.96 1.96
C HIS A 24 5.24 12.99 1.71
N SER A 25 5.40 14.23 2.21
CA SER A 25 4.34 15.26 2.17
C SER A 25 3.90 15.63 0.76
N TRP A 26 4.85 15.79 -0.18
CA TRP A 26 4.55 16.13 -1.57
C TRP A 26 3.72 15.04 -2.26
N LEU A 27 3.95 13.77 -1.90
CA LEU A 27 3.24 12.64 -2.50
C LEU A 27 1.76 12.69 -2.11
N ILE A 28 1.46 13.01 -0.85
CA ILE A 28 0.09 13.10 -0.34
C ILE A 28 -0.67 14.25 -1.02
N THR A 29 -0.08 15.45 -1.03
CA THR A 29 -0.75 16.64 -1.60
C THR A 29 -1.03 16.48 -3.09
N VAL A 30 -0.07 15.93 -3.84
CA VAL A 30 -0.27 15.63 -5.26
C VAL A 30 -1.36 14.57 -5.44
N ALA A 31 -1.32 13.48 -4.68
CA ALA A 31 -2.27 12.39 -4.84
C ALA A 31 -3.73 12.75 -4.57
N GLU A 32 -4.01 13.66 -3.63
CA GLU A 32 -5.37 14.15 -3.37
C GLU A 32 -5.91 15.00 -4.53
N SER A 33 -5.04 15.70 -5.26
CA SER A 33 -5.42 16.51 -6.42
C SER A 33 -5.59 15.72 -7.72
N LEU A 34 -4.98 14.53 -7.80
CA LEU A 34 -4.99 13.70 -9.01
C LEU A 34 -6.25 12.85 -9.15
N GLY A 35 -6.61 12.53 -10.40
CA GLY A 35 -7.55 11.46 -10.73
C GLY A 35 -6.96 10.06 -10.50
N TRP A 36 -7.80 9.03 -10.53
CA TRP A 36 -7.40 7.64 -10.21
C TRP A 36 -6.34 7.04 -11.13
N VAL A 37 -6.41 7.30 -12.44
CA VAL A 37 -5.44 6.75 -13.42
C VAL A 37 -4.05 7.39 -13.23
N PRO A 38 -3.90 8.72 -13.18
CA PRO A 38 -2.62 9.34 -12.82
C PRO A 38 -2.08 8.90 -11.45
N LEU A 39 -2.98 8.71 -10.47
CA LEU A 39 -2.60 8.21 -9.15
C LEU A 39 -1.98 6.80 -9.25
N PHE A 40 -2.57 5.89 -10.01
CA PHE A 40 -2.00 4.55 -10.23
C PHE A 40 -0.58 4.62 -10.81
N VAL A 41 -0.37 5.45 -11.84
CA VAL A 41 0.94 5.64 -12.47
C VAL A 41 1.97 6.19 -11.48
N LEU A 42 1.57 7.15 -10.64
CA LEU A 42 2.41 7.73 -9.60
C LEU A 42 2.79 6.70 -8.52
N LEU A 43 1.83 5.88 -8.08
CA LEU A 43 2.05 4.90 -7.02
C LEU A 43 2.85 3.66 -7.48
N THR A 44 2.92 3.39 -8.78
CA THR A 44 3.58 2.20 -9.35
C THR A 44 4.76 2.56 -10.25
N ILE A 45 4.49 2.95 -11.50
CA ILE A 45 5.49 3.11 -12.57
C ILE A 45 6.57 4.11 -12.17
N GLN A 46 6.21 5.24 -11.54
CA GLN A 46 7.19 6.25 -11.11
C GLN A 46 8.13 5.76 -9.99
N LYS A 47 7.76 4.71 -9.25
CA LYS A 47 8.60 4.14 -8.18
C LYS A 47 9.64 3.14 -8.70
N LEU A 48 9.47 2.57 -9.89
CA LEU A 48 10.35 1.51 -10.40
C LEU A 48 11.79 1.99 -10.57
N ASN A 49 12.01 3.09 -11.30
CA ASN A 49 13.36 3.58 -11.57
C ASN A 49 14.13 3.97 -10.30
N PRO A 50 13.56 4.76 -9.37
CA PRO A 50 14.27 5.09 -8.14
C PRO A 50 14.56 3.87 -7.27
N LEU A 51 13.67 2.86 -7.21
CA LEU A 51 13.92 1.61 -6.48
C LEU A 51 15.13 0.83 -7.02
N LEU A 52 15.24 0.72 -8.35
CA LEU A 52 16.39 0.08 -8.99
C LEU A 52 17.69 0.84 -8.69
N MET A 53 17.64 2.18 -8.65
CA MET A 53 18.81 2.98 -8.27
C MET A 53 19.19 2.81 -6.80
N VAL A 54 18.23 2.70 -5.89
CA VAL A 54 18.52 2.48 -4.45
C VAL A 54 19.34 1.20 -4.25
N TRP A 55 19.06 0.11 -4.97
CA TRP A 55 19.85 -1.14 -4.90
C TRP A 55 21.36 -0.89 -5.12
N ASN A 56 21.73 -0.02 -6.06
CA ASN A 56 23.14 0.25 -6.37
C ASN A 56 23.86 1.03 -5.27
N PHE A 57 23.11 1.77 -4.43
CA PHE A 57 23.67 2.62 -3.37
C PHE A 57 23.41 2.08 -1.96
N SER A 58 22.54 1.09 -1.80
CA SER A 58 22.08 0.55 -0.50
C SER A 58 23.21 -0.03 0.34
N GLN A 59 24.21 -0.65 -0.30
CA GLN A 59 25.37 -1.25 0.37
C GLN A 59 26.25 -0.24 1.13
N SER A 60 26.15 1.05 0.80
CA SER A 60 27.10 2.08 1.24
C SER A 60 26.63 2.98 2.38
N SER A 61 25.33 3.02 2.68
CA SER A 61 24.73 3.96 3.63
C SER A 61 23.63 3.29 4.48
N SER A 62 24.02 2.30 5.28
CA SER A 62 23.08 1.43 6.00
C SER A 62 22.20 2.20 7.00
N SER A 63 22.77 3.06 7.84
CA SER A 63 22.00 3.76 8.90
C SER A 63 20.94 4.71 8.36
N LEU A 64 21.25 5.50 7.33
CA LEU A 64 20.30 6.45 6.75
C LEU A 64 19.18 5.73 5.97
N LEU A 65 19.51 4.66 5.26
CA LEU A 65 18.49 3.83 4.61
C LEU A 65 17.55 3.17 5.64
N TYR A 66 18.09 2.63 6.74
CA TYR A 66 17.26 2.03 7.78
C TYR A 66 16.36 3.04 8.50
N SER A 67 16.80 4.28 8.71
CA SER A 67 15.95 5.31 9.30
C SER A 67 14.78 5.66 8.37
N ILE A 68 15.03 5.80 7.06
CA ILE A 68 13.99 6.02 6.05
C ILE A 68 13.01 4.83 5.99
N ILE A 69 13.50 3.59 6.08
CA ILE A 69 12.64 2.40 6.15
C ILE A 69 11.75 2.47 7.40
N PHE A 70 12.32 2.74 8.57
CA PHE A 70 11.56 2.82 9.82
C PHE A 70 10.47 3.89 9.75
N PHE A 71 10.82 5.10 9.32
CA PHE A 71 9.86 6.20 9.21
C PHE A 71 8.77 5.91 8.18
N SER A 72 9.11 5.34 7.02
CA SER A 72 8.12 5.01 5.99
C SER A 72 7.13 3.93 6.45
N LEU A 73 7.59 2.91 7.16
CA LEU A 73 6.72 1.90 7.77
C LEU A 73 5.79 2.52 8.82
N ALA A 74 6.36 3.28 9.76
CA ALA A 74 5.61 3.85 10.89
C ALA A 74 4.60 4.92 10.45
N LEU A 75 5.05 5.93 9.69
CA LEU A 75 4.19 7.03 9.25
C LEU A 75 3.16 6.56 8.22
N GLY A 76 3.55 5.67 7.29
CA GLY A 76 2.63 5.06 6.33
C GLY A 76 1.49 4.30 7.01
N ALA A 77 1.78 3.56 8.07
CA ALA A 77 0.77 2.81 8.82
C ALA A 77 -0.07 3.73 9.73
N LEU A 78 0.56 4.49 10.62
CA LEU A 78 -0.12 5.24 11.67
C LEU A 78 -0.94 6.42 11.12
N LEU A 79 -0.40 7.20 10.20
CA LEU A 79 -1.13 8.33 9.62
C LEU A 79 -2.23 7.87 8.67
N GLY A 80 -2.06 6.71 8.01
CA GLY A 80 -3.08 6.10 7.17
C GLY A 80 -4.36 5.74 7.94
N LEU A 81 -4.25 5.37 9.22
CA LEU A 81 -5.40 5.08 10.09
C LEU A 81 -6.31 6.31 10.26
N ALA A 82 -5.76 7.52 10.26
CA ALA A 82 -6.55 8.72 10.49
C ALA A 82 -7.28 9.24 9.23
N GLN A 83 -6.92 8.74 8.03
CA GLN A 83 -7.44 9.29 6.78
C GLN A 83 -8.87 8.85 6.45
N THR A 84 -9.65 9.79 5.93
CA THR A 84 -11.02 9.58 5.42
C THR A 84 -11.12 9.63 3.90
N SER A 85 -10.17 10.26 3.20
CA SER A 85 -10.10 10.23 1.74
C SER A 85 -9.53 8.88 1.28
N THR A 86 -10.19 8.24 0.30
CA THR A 86 -9.74 6.94 -0.22
C THR A 86 -8.40 7.07 -0.96
N ARG A 87 -8.17 8.21 -1.63
CA ARG A 87 -6.90 8.52 -2.30
C ARG A 87 -5.75 8.65 -1.30
N ALA A 88 -5.90 9.43 -0.23
CA ALA A 88 -4.83 9.54 0.77
C ALA A 88 -4.59 8.20 1.49
N LEU A 89 -5.64 7.43 1.77
CA LEU A 89 -5.50 6.11 2.36
C LEU A 89 -4.65 5.19 1.47
N MET A 90 -4.90 5.16 0.15
CA MET A 90 -4.08 4.42 -0.81
C MET A 90 -2.65 4.95 -0.91
N THR A 91 -2.42 6.24 -0.68
CA THR A 91 -1.07 6.81 -0.71
C THR A 91 -0.28 6.47 0.53
N PHE A 92 -0.88 6.56 1.72
CA PHE A 92 -0.25 6.14 2.98
C PHE A 92 0.08 4.65 2.98
N SER A 93 -0.82 3.84 2.42
CA SER A 93 -0.52 2.42 2.24
C SER A 93 0.66 2.21 1.28
N SER A 94 0.73 2.98 0.20
CA SER A 94 1.87 2.96 -0.72
C SER A 94 3.19 3.35 -0.04
N ILE A 95 3.17 4.28 0.92
CA ILE A 95 4.35 4.73 1.69
C ILE A 95 4.83 3.58 2.59
N ASN A 96 3.92 2.84 3.23
CA ASN A 96 4.30 1.65 3.98
C ASN A 96 4.92 0.57 3.06
N HIS A 97 4.32 0.30 1.89
CA HIS A 97 4.90 -0.62 0.91
C HIS A 97 6.26 -0.15 0.37
N VAL A 98 6.52 1.17 0.28
CA VAL A 98 7.87 1.69 -0.01
C VAL A 98 8.86 1.28 1.08
N GLY A 99 8.48 1.28 2.36
CA GLY A 99 9.33 0.77 3.45
C GLY A 99 9.74 -0.70 3.24
N TRP A 100 8.80 -1.55 2.83
CA TRP A 100 9.10 -2.95 2.47
C TRP A 100 10.00 -3.06 1.22
N LEU A 101 9.73 -2.25 0.19
CA LEU A 101 10.52 -2.22 -1.04
C LEU A 101 11.95 -1.73 -0.78
N LEU A 102 12.14 -0.73 0.06
CA LEU A 102 13.45 -0.25 0.49
C LEU A 102 14.19 -1.32 1.29
N ALA A 103 13.52 -2.00 2.22
CA ALA A 103 14.12 -3.12 2.96
C ALA A 103 14.56 -4.27 2.02
N SER A 104 13.73 -4.66 1.05
CA SER A 104 14.15 -5.65 0.05
C SER A 104 15.32 -5.18 -0.81
N SER A 105 15.40 -3.88 -1.14
CA SER A 105 16.51 -3.31 -1.92
C SER A 105 17.83 -3.21 -1.16
N ALA A 106 17.80 -3.39 0.16
CA ALA A 106 19.00 -3.59 0.95
C ALA A 106 19.48 -5.05 0.93
N LEU A 107 18.62 -6.01 0.55
CA LEU A 107 18.86 -7.44 0.65
C LEU A 107 19.16 -8.08 -0.70
N SER A 108 18.25 -7.95 -1.67
CA SER A 108 18.45 -8.46 -3.03
C SER A 108 17.57 -7.76 -4.06
N LEU A 109 18.14 -7.52 -5.25
CA LEU A 109 17.39 -6.98 -6.39
C LEU A 109 16.23 -7.92 -6.81
N GLN A 110 16.45 -9.24 -6.80
CA GLN A 110 15.41 -10.20 -7.18
C GLN A 110 14.20 -10.11 -6.24
N ALA A 111 14.43 -9.99 -4.93
CA ALA A 111 13.34 -9.81 -3.97
C ALA A 111 12.55 -8.52 -4.23
N THR A 112 13.23 -7.42 -4.56
CA THR A 112 12.55 -6.15 -4.88
C THR A 112 11.65 -6.26 -6.10
N LEU A 113 12.12 -6.92 -7.17
CA LEU A 113 11.35 -7.09 -8.40
C LEU A 113 10.12 -7.97 -8.18
N VAL A 114 10.26 -9.05 -7.41
CA VAL A 114 9.11 -9.91 -7.04
C VAL A 114 8.12 -9.12 -6.18
N TYR A 115 8.58 -8.37 -5.18
CA TYR A 115 7.68 -7.56 -4.35
C TYR A 115 6.97 -6.49 -5.19
N PHE A 116 7.70 -5.76 -6.03
CA PHE A 116 7.15 -4.67 -6.83
C PHE A 116 6.11 -5.17 -7.83
N THR A 117 6.38 -6.29 -8.51
CA THR A 117 5.42 -6.87 -9.46
C THR A 117 4.14 -7.29 -8.76
N VAL A 118 4.22 -8.03 -7.64
CA VAL A 118 3.05 -8.43 -6.83
C VAL A 118 2.31 -7.22 -6.28
N TYR A 119 3.02 -6.19 -5.80
CA TYR A 119 2.39 -4.96 -5.32
C TYR A 119 1.62 -4.25 -6.44
N SER A 120 2.24 -4.06 -7.61
CA SER A 120 1.63 -3.34 -8.73
C SER A 120 0.38 -4.05 -9.28
N THR A 121 0.37 -5.38 -9.32
CA THR A 121 -0.76 -6.17 -9.81
C THR A 121 -1.93 -6.12 -8.83
N ILE A 122 -1.65 -6.24 -7.53
CA ILE A 122 -2.68 -6.17 -6.50
C ILE A 122 -3.29 -4.77 -6.40
N LEU A 123 -2.48 -3.70 -6.59
CA LEU A 123 -2.95 -2.31 -6.49
C LEU A 123 -3.91 -1.92 -7.64
N LEU A 124 -3.78 -2.55 -8.82
CA LEU A 124 -4.54 -2.21 -10.01
C LEU A 124 -6.05 -2.37 -9.79
N ALA A 125 -6.47 -3.55 -9.33
CA ALA A 125 -7.87 -3.88 -9.11
C ALA A 125 -8.63 -2.90 -8.19
N PRO A 126 -8.16 -2.58 -6.97
CA PRO A 126 -8.88 -1.66 -6.09
C PRO A 126 -8.88 -0.23 -6.61
N ILE A 127 -7.82 0.24 -7.30
CA ILE A 127 -7.83 1.58 -7.93
C ILE A 127 -8.83 1.64 -9.09
N LEU A 128 -8.88 0.63 -9.95
CA LEU A 128 -9.86 0.57 -11.04
C LEU A 128 -11.30 0.54 -10.52
N LEU A 129 -11.55 -0.21 -9.44
CA LEU A 129 -12.88 -0.27 -8.84
C LEU A 129 -13.30 1.07 -8.20
N LEU A 130 -12.38 1.74 -7.49
CA LEU A 130 -12.62 3.08 -6.96
C LEU A 130 -12.83 4.12 -8.08
N TYR A 131 -12.17 3.95 -9.22
CA TYR A 131 -12.38 4.76 -10.41
C TYR A 131 -13.77 4.54 -11.02
N ILE A 132 -14.16 3.29 -11.31
CA ILE A 132 -15.47 2.97 -11.89
C ILE A 132 -16.61 3.46 -10.99
N ALA A 133 -16.43 3.34 -9.68
CA ALA A 133 -17.41 3.78 -8.69
C ALA A 133 -17.34 5.27 -8.33
N ASN A 134 -16.36 6.02 -8.86
CA ASN A 134 -16.12 7.45 -8.56
C ASN A 134 -16.08 7.79 -7.06
N ILE A 135 -15.46 6.93 -6.23
CA ILE A 135 -15.46 7.06 -4.76
C ILE A 135 -14.23 7.80 -4.30
N SER A 136 -14.38 8.98 -3.71
CA SER A 136 -13.26 9.77 -3.18
C SER A 136 -13.15 9.76 -1.66
N HIS A 137 -14.26 9.48 -0.96
CA HIS A 137 -14.33 9.46 0.50
C HIS A 137 -14.90 8.15 1.04
N LEU A 138 -14.47 7.75 2.25
CA LEU A 138 -14.97 6.53 2.90
C LEU A 138 -16.50 6.52 3.09
N ASN A 139 -17.10 7.70 3.27
CA ASN A 139 -18.55 7.85 3.49
C ASN A 139 -19.38 7.54 2.23
N GLU A 140 -18.76 7.54 1.05
CA GLU A 140 -19.43 7.26 -0.23
C GLU A 140 -19.47 5.75 -0.55
N LEU A 141 -18.53 4.97 0.00
CA LEU A 141 -18.44 3.50 -0.17
C LEU A 141 -19.78 2.76 0.06
N PRO A 142 -20.55 3.07 1.13
CA PRO A 142 -21.87 2.50 1.37
C PRO A 142 -22.87 2.58 0.21
N PHE A 143 -22.83 3.67 -0.55
CA PHE A 143 -23.91 4.00 -1.50
C PHE A 143 -23.67 3.42 -2.89
N VAL A 144 -22.51 2.80 -3.09
CA VAL A 144 -22.02 2.35 -4.37
C VAL A 144 -22.69 1.06 -4.81
N GLN A 145 -23.22 1.08 -6.02
CA GLN A 145 -23.83 -0.07 -6.68
C GLN A 145 -22.81 -0.80 -7.54
N LEU A 146 -21.89 -1.52 -6.89
CA LEU A 146 -21.03 -2.50 -7.57
C LEU A 146 -21.74 -3.86 -7.62
N SER A 147 -21.55 -4.62 -8.69
CA SER A 147 -22.04 -6.01 -8.71
C SER A 147 -21.32 -6.85 -7.64
N LEU A 148 -21.98 -7.89 -7.15
CA LEU A 148 -21.44 -8.76 -6.09
C LEU A 148 -20.03 -9.28 -6.43
N GLN A 149 -19.78 -9.63 -7.69
CA GLN A 149 -18.47 -10.10 -8.14
C GLN A 149 -17.38 -9.02 -7.97
N HIS A 150 -17.67 -7.77 -8.33
CA HIS A 150 -16.73 -6.66 -8.18
C HIS A 150 -16.50 -6.31 -6.70
N GLN A 151 -17.52 -6.44 -5.85
CA GLN A 151 -17.36 -6.25 -4.40
C GLN A 151 -16.44 -7.30 -3.78
N TYR A 152 -16.64 -8.59 -4.10
CA TYR A 152 -15.74 -9.64 -3.61
C TYR A 152 -14.31 -9.47 -4.11
N LEU A 153 -14.13 -9.12 -5.38
CA LEU A 153 -12.82 -8.83 -5.94
C LEU A 153 -12.14 -7.66 -5.21
N PHE A 154 -12.89 -6.60 -4.90
CA PHE A 154 -12.40 -5.49 -4.09
C PHE A 154 -11.86 -5.96 -2.73
N TYR A 155 -12.65 -6.76 -2.02
CA TYR A 155 -12.30 -7.24 -0.68
C TYR A 155 -11.08 -8.17 -0.71
N PHE A 156 -11.00 -9.09 -1.67
CA PHE A 156 -9.84 -9.96 -1.82
C PHE A 156 -8.57 -9.17 -2.11
N CYS A 157 -8.65 -8.14 -2.96
CA CYS A 157 -7.51 -7.27 -3.23
C CYS A 157 -7.07 -6.48 -1.99
N LEU A 158 -8.00 -5.91 -1.21
CA LEU A 158 -7.65 -5.20 0.03
C LEU A 158 -7.01 -6.11 1.09
N LEU A 159 -7.54 -7.33 1.27
CA LEU A 159 -6.94 -8.32 2.17
C LEU A 159 -5.55 -8.76 1.69
N SER A 160 -5.36 -8.87 0.37
CA SER A 160 -4.07 -9.19 -0.21
C SER A 160 -3.05 -8.05 -0.05
N LEU A 161 -3.44 -6.78 -0.14
CA LEU A 161 -2.57 -5.63 0.21
C LEU A 161 -2.17 -5.67 1.69
N GLY A 162 -3.10 -6.04 2.57
CA GLY A 162 -2.83 -6.29 3.99
C GLY A 162 -1.79 -7.39 4.21
N GLY A 163 -1.68 -8.36 3.29
CA GLY A 163 -0.71 -9.44 3.35
C GLY A 163 -1.12 -10.57 4.29
N LEU A 164 -2.40 -10.93 4.31
CA LEU A 164 -2.88 -12.09 5.06
C LEU A 164 -2.52 -13.41 4.32
N PRO A 165 -2.09 -14.47 5.03
CA PRO A 165 -2.11 -15.83 4.47
C PRO A 165 -3.59 -16.18 4.26
N PRO A 166 -4.10 -16.47 3.04
CA PRO A 166 -3.57 -17.24 1.91
C PRO A 166 -3.40 -16.42 0.60
N PHE A 167 -3.28 -15.10 0.67
CA PHE A 167 -3.29 -14.22 -0.50
C PHE A 167 -1.88 -13.96 -1.08
N LEU A 168 -1.83 -13.54 -2.34
CA LEU A 168 -0.59 -13.26 -3.07
C LEU A 168 0.33 -12.24 -2.39
N GLY A 169 -0.23 -11.21 -1.76
CA GLY A 169 0.56 -10.16 -1.11
C GLY A 169 1.28 -10.60 0.17
N PHE A 170 0.97 -11.79 0.71
CA PHE A 170 1.73 -12.38 1.81
C PHE A 170 3.11 -12.89 1.35
N LEU A 171 3.19 -13.48 0.16
CA LEU A 171 4.39 -14.12 -0.38
C LEU A 171 5.62 -13.20 -0.35
N PRO A 172 5.59 -11.97 -0.89
CA PRO A 172 6.79 -11.14 -0.93
C PRO A 172 7.14 -10.56 0.45
N LYS A 173 6.16 -10.32 1.34
CA LYS A 173 6.42 -9.91 2.74
C LYS A 173 7.13 -11.03 3.50
N TRP A 174 6.65 -12.27 3.35
CA TRP A 174 7.25 -13.43 3.99
C TRP A 174 8.68 -13.69 3.50
N MET A 175 8.93 -13.60 2.20
CA MET A 175 10.27 -13.73 1.61
C MET A 175 11.25 -12.69 2.20
N ILE A 176 10.84 -11.43 2.35
CA ILE A 176 11.70 -10.39 2.94
C ILE A 176 12.00 -10.71 4.41
N LEU A 177 10.99 -11.14 5.18
CA LEU A 177 11.18 -11.52 6.57
C LEU A 177 12.17 -12.68 6.69
N GLN A 178 12.07 -13.70 5.83
CA GLN A 178 13.01 -14.82 5.85
C GLN A 178 14.45 -14.37 5.57
N LEU A 179 14.65 -13.48 4.60
CA LEU A 179 15.97 -12.91 4.29
C LEU A 179 16.52 -12.08 5.46
N LEU A 180 15.69 -11.26 6.12
CA LEU A 180 16.11 -10.48 7.29
C LEU A 180 16.51 -11.37 8.47
N MET A 181 15.76 -12.45 8.70
CA MET A 181 16.06 -13.42 9.75
C MET A 181 17.39 -14.13 9.48
N SER A 182 17.70 -14.44 8.21
CA SER A 182 18.98 -15.08 7.84
C SER A 182 20.21 -14.22 8.13
N ILE A 183 20.05 -12.89 8.17
CA ILE A 183 21.12 -11.92 8.47
C ILE A 183 20.97 -11.37 9.91
N SER A 184 20.14 -11.99 10.76
CA SER A 184 19.92 -11.63 12.17
C SER A 184 19.39 -10.19 12.43
N PHE A 185 18.72 -9.56 11.45
CA PHE A 185 18.11 -8.24 11.61
C PHE A 185 16.71 -8.33 12.27
N TYR A 186 16.67 -8.78 13.52
CA TYR A 186 15.42 -9.07 14.26
C TYR A 186 14.60 -7.82 14.62
N THR A 187 15.24 -6.68 14.86
CA THR A 187 14.54 -5.45 15.25
C THR A 187 13.71 -4.89 14.09
N LEU A 188 14.28 -4.86 12.89
CA LEU A 188 13.59 -4.40 11.69
C LEU A 188 12.42 -5.33 11.35
N SER A 189 12.62 -6.65 11.42
CA SER A 189 11.56 -7.61 11.11
C SER A 189 10.35 -7.46 12.03
N LEU A 190 10.57 -7.23 13.33
CA LEU A 190 9.50 -6.98 14.30
C LEU A 190 8.71 -5.70 13.97
N VAL A 191 9.41 -4.59 13.64
CA VAL A 191 8.75 -3.34 13.24
C VAL A 191 7.91 -3.55 11.97
N MET A 192 8.45 -4.27 10.99
CA MET A 192 7.75 -4.56 9.74
C MET A 192 6.46 -5.35 9.99
N ILE A 193 6.49 -6.36 10.86
CA ILE A 193 5.31 -7.15 11.24
C ILE A 193 4.29 -6.25 11.95
N LEU A 194 4.68 -5.50 12.98
CA LEU A 194 3.77 -4.62 13.71
C LEU A 194 3.09 -3.59 12.81
N MET A 195 3.87 -2.91 11.96
CA MET A 195 3.31 -1.92 11.05
C MET A 195 2.42 -2.53 9.97
N SER A 196 2.65 -3.79 9.57
CA SER A 196 1.75 -4.49 8.65
C SER A 196 0.37 -4.75 9.26
N LEU A 197 0.28 -5.00 10.57
CA LEU A 197 -1.00 -5.16 11.28
C LEU A 197 -1.81 -3.86 11.29
N PHE A 198 -1.15 -2.72 11.50
CA PHE A 198 -1.80 -1.42 11.39
C PHE A 198 -2.30 -1.14 9.96
N THR A 199 -1.53 -1.53 8.94
CA THR A 199 -2.02 -1.40 7.55
C THR A 199 -3.23 -2.28 7.26
N LEU A 200 -3.22 -3.50 7.80
CA LEU A 200 -4.36 -4.41 7.68
C LEU A 200 -5.62 -3.81 8.32
N PHE A 201 -5.49 -3.15 9.48
CA PHE A 201 -6.63 -2.56 10.16
C PHE A 201 -7.37 -1.51 9.31
N PHE A 202 -6.67 -0.57 8.66
CA PHE A 202 -7.38 0.41 7.83
C PHE A 202 -7.95 -0.19 6.55
N TYR A 203 -7.35 -1.27 6.00
CA TYR A 203 -7.95 -2.01 4.89
C TYR A 203 -9.24 -2.73 5.31
N LEU A 204 -9.25 -3.34 6.50
CA LEU A 204 -10.45 -3.94 7.07
C LEU A 204 -11.54 -2.89 7.30
N ARG A 205 -11.18 -1.69 7.79
CA ARG A 205 -12.13 -0.57 7.91
C ARG A 205 -12.77 -0.20 6.57
N LEU A 206 -11.98 -0.16 5.50
CA LEU A 206 -12.48 0.14 4.15
C LEU A 206 -13.44 -0.97 3.66
N MET A 207 -13.10 -2.22 3.92
CA MET A 207 -13.98 -3.37 3.60
C MET A 207 -15.29 -3.32 4.39
N PHE A 208 -15.23 -3.11 5.71
CA PHE A 208 -16.44 -3.08 6.56
C PHE A 208 -17.38 -1.93 6.22
N THR A 209 -16.84 -0.75 5.92
CA THR A 209 -17.67 0.40 5.50
C THR A 209 -18.42 0.14 4.20
N ALA A 210 -17.81 -0.54 3.24
CA ALA A 210 -18.48 -0.97 2.01
C ALA A 210 -19.51 -2.09 2.27
N PHE A 211 -19.17 -3.08 3.10
CA PHE A 211 -20.03 -4.25 3.34
C PHE A 211 -21.28 -3.92 4.16
N ILE A 212 -21.11 -3.31 5.33
CA ILE A 212 -22.19 -3.17 6.33
C ILE A 212 -23.27 -2.20 5.83
N PHE A 213 -22.87 -1.11 5.20
CA PHE A 213 -23.80 -0.08 4.78
C PHE A 213 -24.33 -0.26 3.34
N GLY A 214 -23.56 -0.93 2.45
CA GLY A 214 -24.05 -1.32 1.13
C GLY A 214 -24.96 -2.54 1.15
N GLY A 215 -24.73 -3.48 2.08
CA GLY A 215 -25.51 -4.71 2.24
C GLY A 215 -26.99 -4.47 2.59
N GLY A 216 -27.32 -3.36 3.25
CA GLY A 216 -28.70 -3.00 3.60
C GLY A 216 -29.63 -2.89 2.37
N LYS A 217 -29.12 -2.42 1.23
CA LYS A 217 -29.90 -2.31 -0.02
C LYS A 217 -30.13 -3.66 -0.70
N ILE A 218 -29.23 -4.63 -0.53
CA ILE A 218 -29.34 -5.97 -1.11
C ILE A 218 -30.47 -6.77 -0.45
N LEU A 219 -30.65 -6.60 0.86
CA LEU A 219 -31.76 -7.20 1.61
C LEU A 219 -33.10 -6.56 1.24
N GLN A 220 -33.13 -5.24 1.02
CA GLN A 220 -34.35 -4.54 0.61
C GLN A 220 -34.84 -4.96 -0.79
N ASN A 221 -33.91 -5.17 -1.74
CA ASN A 221 -34.27 -5.57 -3.11
C ASN A 221 -34.81 -7.01 -3.21
N LYS A 222 -34.57 -7.87 -2.21
CA LYS A 222 -35.14 -9.23 -2.16
C LYS A 222 -36.55 -9.28 -1.56
N ASN A 223 -37.00 -8.22 -0.89
CA ASN A 223 -38.29 -8.21 -0.18
C ASN A 223 -39.44 -7.52 -0.93
N LEU A 224 -39.34 -7.31 -2.25
CA LEU A 224 -40.40 -6.66 -3.02
C LEU A 224 -40.68 -7.32 -4.38
N SER A 225 -41.23 -8.54 -4.31
CA SER A 225 -42.26 -9.01 -5.26
C SER A 225 -42.91 -10.28 -4.69
N LEU A 226 -43.63 -10.16 -3.57
CA LEU A 226 -44.70 -11.14 -3.30
C LEU A 226 -45.89 -10.69 -4.16
N PRO A 227 -46.30 -11.47 -5.17
CA PRO A 227 -47.56 -11.18 -5.84
C PRO A 227 -48.65 -11.32 -4.78
N LEU A 228 -49.27 -10.21 -4.40
CA LEU A 228 -50.54 -10.22 -3.70
C LEU A 228 -51.53 -10.89 -4.64
N PHE A 229 -51.76 -12.18 -4.43
CA PHE A 229 -52.91 -12.88 -5.01
C PHE A 229 -54.17 -12.25 -4.43
N THR A 230 -54.85 -11.45 -5.24
CA THR A 230 -56.30 -11.25 -5.19
C THR A 230 -56.89 -11.82 -6.45
#